data_AF-A0A2H0GC70-F1
#
_entry.id   AF-A0A2H0GC70-F1
#
_cell.length_a   1.000
_cell.length_b   1.000
_cell.length_c   1.000
_cell.angle_alpha   90.00
_cell.angle_beta   90.00
_cell.angle_gamma   90.00
#
_symmetry.space_group_name_H-M   'P 1'
#
loop_
_entity.id
_entity.type
_entity.pdbx_description
1 polymer ?
#
loop_
_entity_poly.entity_id
_entity_poly.type
_entity_poly.pdbx_seq_one_letter_code
_entity_poly.pdbx_strand_id
1 'polypeptide(L)'
;SSFTATLDGSSFISGYTNASLYINPNPGMANNLSITASRPSLVDGIGLVIEFTGSLVPGTYNYSATPTLPVFASGSYSSQTITDCMMESGTLTLTQVNSTAMTVSGTFSFTCRSFSNPSLAHVVTNGVFTNIPYN
;
A
#
# COMPACT_ATOMS: atom_id res chain seq x y z
N SER A 1 -10.78 -9.81 -7.89
CA SER A 1 -9.66 -9.33 -7.05
C SER A 1 -10.08 -9.36 -5.59
N SER A 2 -9.14 -9.37 -4.65
CA SER A 2 -9.45 -9.28 -3.21
C SER A 2 -8.36 -8.50 -2.48
N PHE A 3 -8.74 -7.86 -1.36
CA PHE A 3 -7.84 -7.15 -0.46
C PHE A 3 -8.31 -7.36 0.98
N THR A 4 -7.47 -7.97 1.81
CA THR A 4 -7.78 -8.30 3.21
C THR A 4 -6.59 -8.00 4.11
N ALA A 5 -6.84 -7.68 5.37
CA ALA A 5 -5.83 -7.52 6.40
C ALA A 5 -6.42 -7.74 7.80
N THR A 6 -5.58 -7.64 8.82
CA THR A 6 -5.98 -7.49 10.23
C THR A 6 -5.55 -6.10 10.70
N LEU A 7 -6.50 -5.27 11.11
CA LEU A 7 -6.29 -3.93 11.67
C LEU A 7 -6.59 -3.99 13.17
N ASP A 8 -5.58 -3.74 14.01
CA ASP A 8 -5.66 -3.78 15.47
C ASP A 8 -6.32 -5.05 16.02
N GLY A 9 -5.95 -6.20 15.44
CA GLY A 9 -6.51 -7.50 15.80
C GLY A 9 -7.90 -7.80 15.21
N SER A 10 -8.52 -6.84 14.51
CA SER A 10 -9.83 -7.01 13.86
C SER A 10 -9.70 -7.21 12.35
N SER A 11 -10.61 -7.99 11.76
CA SER A 11 -10.59 -8.25 10.31
C SER A 11 -10.88 -6.97 9.51
N PHE A 12 -10.06 -6.71 8.49
CA PHE A 12 -10.30 -5.73 7.44
C PHE A 12 -10.54 -6.47 6.13
N ILE A 13 -11.74 -6.33 5.57
CA ILE A 13 -12.11 -6.89 4.26
C ILE A 13 -12.56 -5.72 3.41
N SER A 14 -11.87 -5.51 2.29
CA SER A 14 -12.20 -4.43 1.38
C SER A 14 -13.48 -4.73 0.60
N GLY A 15 -14.33 -3.70 0.43
CA GLY A 15 -15.43 -3.70 -0.52
C GLY A 15 -15.05 -3.08 -1.87
N TYR A 16 -14.06 -2.18 -1.85
CA TYR A 16 -13.57 -1.45 -3.01
C TYR A 16 -12.06 -1.39 -2.99
N THR A 17 -11.43 -1.87 -4.06
CA THR A 17 -9.98 -1.79 -4.24
C THR A 17 -9.68 -1.17 -5.61
N ASN A 18 -8.79 -0.20 -5.65
CA ASN A 18 -8.28 0.40 -6.87
C ASN A 18 -6.75 0.39 -6.84
N ALA A 19 -6.13 0.21 -8.01
CA ALA A 19 -4.70 0.44 -8.17
C ALA A 19 -4.44 1.28 -9.42
N SER A 20 -3.39 2.09 -9.35
CA SER A 20 -2.90 2.90 -10.47
C SER A 20 -1.40 2.78 -10.58
N LEU A 21 -0.90 2.68 -11.81
CA LEU A 21 0.51 2.60 -12.14
C LEU A 21 0.92 3.84 -12.93
N TYR A 22 1.70 4.70 -12.31
CA TYR A 22 2.33 5.83 -12.98
C TYR A 22 3.76 5.49 -13.41
N ILE A 23 4.02 5.57 -14.72
CA ILE A 23 5.36 5.48 -15.29
C ILE A 23 5.83 6.88 -15.67
N ASN A 24 6.94 7.31 -15.07
CA ASN A 24 7.55 8.59 -15.34
C ASN A 24 8.17 8.59 -16.74
N PRO A 25 7.86 9.59 -17.59
CA PRO A 25 8.43 9.67 -18.94
C PRO A 25 9.93 10.01 -18.93
N ASN A 26 10.47 10.54 -17.83
CA ASN A 26 11.89 10.88 -17.70
C ASN A 26 12.67 9.68 -17.14
N PRO A 27 13.64 9.12 -17.89
CA PRO A 27 14.43 7.99 -17.43
C PRO A 27 15.17 8.31 -16.12
N GLY A 28 15.16 7.37 -15.17
CA GLY A 28 15.81 7.51 -13.87
C GLY A 28 15.00 8.24 -12.80
N MET A 29 13.84 8.82 -13.16
CA MET A 29 12.89 9.35 -12.19
C MET A 29 11.96 8.26 -11.63
N ALA A 30 11.38 8.53 -10.46
CA ALA A 30 10.52 7.58 -9.77
C ALA A 30 9.20 7.33 -10.53
N ASN A 31 8.89 6.05 -10.72
CA ASN A 31 7.57 5.52 -11.03
C ASN A 31 6.83 5.25 -9.72
N ASN A 32 5.52 5.04 -9.80
CA ASN A 32 4.68 4.80 -8.64
C ASN A 32 3.60 3.76 -8.94
N LEU A 33 3.45 2.76 -8.06
CA LEU A 33 2.25 1.94 -7.96
C LEU A 33 1.52 2.36 -6.69
N SER A 34 0.28 2.82 -6.82
CA SER A 34 -0.61 3.11 -5.70
C SER A 34 -1.71 2.07 -5.66
N ILE A 35 -2.00 1.53 -4.48
CA ILE A 35 -3.12 0.62 -4.21
C ILE A 35 -3.92 1.22 -3.06
N THR A 36 -5.23 1.40 -3.27
CA THR A 36 -6.14 1.86 -2.22
C THR A 36 -7.24 0.84 -2.02
N ALA A 37 -7.60 0.62 -0.77
CA ALA A 37 -8.66 -0.29 -0.39
C ALA A 37 -9.52 0.34 0.70
N SER A 38 -10.84 0.32 0.54
CA SER A 38 -11.79 0.76 1.57
C SER A 38 -12.77 -0.36 1.91
N ARG A 39 -13.29 -0.33 3.14
CA ARG A 39 -14.42 -1.19 3.51
C ARG A 39 -15.68 -0.79 2.72
N PRO A 40 -16.68 -1.68 2.59
CA PRO A 40 -17.94 -1.35 1.92
C PRO A 40 -18.66 -0.12 2.51
N SER A 41 -18.48 0.15 3.80
CA SER A 41 -19.04 1.32 4.47
C SER A 41 -18.37 2.64 4.08
N LEU A 42 -17.22 2.61 3.40
CA LEU A 42 -16.38 3.76 3.06
C LEU A 42 -15.92 4.58 4.28
N VAL A 43 -16.00 4.00 5.48
CA VAL A 43 -15.66 4.66 6.74
C VAL A 43 -14.15 4.68 6.99
N ASP A 44 -13.45 3.67 6.49
CA ASP A 44 -12.02 3.48 6.66
C ASP A 44 -11.38 2.82 5.42
N GLY A 45 -10.06 2.99 5.31
CA GLY A 45 -9.29 2.50 4.19
C GLY A 45 -7.80 2.36 4.48
N ILE A 46 -7.15 1.56 3.65
CA ILE A 46 -5.71 1.33 3.63
C ILE A 46 -5.18 1.78 2.27
N GLY A 47 -4.15 2.63 2.30
CA GLY A 47 -3.37 3.00 1.13
C GLY A 47 -2.01 2.32 1.18
N LEU A 48 -1.51 1.88 0.03
CA LEU A 48 -0.18 1.33 -0.17
C LEU A 48 0.45 2.00 -1.37
N VAL A 49 1.72 2.36 -1.26
CA VAL A 49 2.47 2.97 -2.35
C VAL A 49 3.82 2.28 -2.49
N ILE A 50 4.20 1.97 -3.72
CA ILE A 50 5.55 1.55 -4.07
C ILE A 50 6.10 2.59 -5.03
N GLU A 51 7.22 3.21 -4.66
CA GLU A 51 8.02 4.00 -5.58
C GLU A 51 9.22 3.18 -6.04
N PHE A 52 9.51 3.24 -7.33
CA PHE A 52 10.55 2.44 -7.95
C PHE A 52 11.12 3.14 -9.19
N THR A 53 12.36 2.83 -9.56
CA THR A 53 12.92 3.18 -10.87
C THR A 53 12.96 1.95 -11.77
N GLY A 54 12.83 2.15 -13.09
CA GLY A 54 12.82 1.04 -14.05
C GLY A 54 11.48 0.29 -14.09
N SER A 55 11.53 -1.04 -14.09
CA SER A 55 10.32 -1.88 -14.24
C SER A 55 9.75 -2.33 -12.89
N LEU A 56 8.42 -2.42 -12.81
CA LEU A 56 7.74 -3.02 -11.66
C LEU A 56 7.93 -4.54 -11.72
N VAL A 57 8.49 -5.12 -10.66
CA VAL A 57 8.83 -6.55 -10.58
C VAL A 57 8.36 -7.14 -9.25
N PRO A 58 8.13 -8.46 -9.15
CA PRO A 58 7.96 -9.10 -7.85
C PRO A 58 9.16 -8.86 -6.93
N GLY A 59 8.90 -8.69 -5.63
CA GLY A 59 9.94 -8.40 -4.65
C GLY A 59 9.40 -7.80 -3.36
N THR A 60 10.27 -7.68 -2.35
CA THR A 60 9.97 -7.02 -1.08
C THR A 60 10.47 -5.59 -1.10
N TYR A 61 9.57 -4.69 -0.76
CA TYR A 61 9.71 -3.24 -0.72
C TYR A 61 9.59 -2.82 0.74
N ASN A 62 10.69 -2.30 1.30
CA ASN A 62 10.73 -1.90 2.70
C ASN A 62 10.34 -0.43 2.85
N TYR A 63 9.74 -0.12 3.98
CA TYR A 63 9.61 1.26 4.42
C TYR A 63 10.99 1.90 4.67
N SER A 64 11.10 3.19 4.36
CA SER A 64 12.23 4.01 4.78
C SER A 64 11.73 5.38 5.24
N ALA A 65 12.14 5.81 6.44
CA ALA A 65 11.87 7.15 6.95
C ALA A 65 12.65 8.24 6.18
N THR A 66 13.74 7.84 5.52
CA THR A 66 14.53 8.68 4.61
C THR A 66 14.50 8.00 3.23
N PRO A 67 13.39 8.11 2.48
CA PRO A 67 13.24 7.41 1.23
C PRO A 67 14.33 7.85 0.25
N THR A 68 15.16 6.90 -0.18
CA THR A 68 16.15 7.09 -1.23
C THR A 68 15.81 6.15 -2.36
N LEU A 69 15.78 6.67 -3.59
CA LEU A 69 15.72 5.83 -4.79
C LEU A 69 16.90 4.83 -4.78
N PRO A 70 16.71 3.61 -5.30
CA PRO A 70 15.82 3.28 -6.41
C PRO A 70 14.42 2.82 -6.03
N VAL A 71 14.16 2.41 -4.78
CA VAL A 71 12.93 1.70 -4.41
C VAL A 71 12.55 1.93 -2.94
N PHE A 72 11.28 2.24 -2.66
CA PHE A 72 10.74 2.18 -1.30
C PHE A 72 9.22 1.94 -1.28
N ALA A 73 8.71 1.47 -0.15
CA ALA A 73 7.27 1.37 0.09
C ALA A 73 6.82 2.37 1.16
N SER A 74 5.57 2.81 1.05
CA SER A 74 4.85 3.45 2.13
C SER A 74 3.44 2.89 2.22
N GLY A 75 2.77 3.19 3.33
CA GLY A 75 1.39 2.81 3.54
C GLY A 75 0.70 3.81 4.44
N SER A 76 -0.61 3.77 4.43
CA SER A 76 -1.43 4.64 5.25
C SER A 76 -2.70 3.92 5.67
N TYR A 77 -3.26 4.39 6.78
CA TYR A 77 -4.60 4.06 7.20
C TYR A 77 -5.38 5.36 7.37
N SER A 78 -6.63 5.34 6.96
CA SER A 78 -7.55 6.44 7.22
C SER A 78 -8.90 5.93 7.71
N SER A 79 -9.59 6.76 8.47
CA SER A 79 -10.94 6.59 8.95
C SER A 79 -11.62 7.95 9.08
N GLN A 80 -12.89 7.98 9.49
CA GLN A 80 -13.61 9.23 9.75
C GLN A 80 -12.94 10.16 10.76
N THR A 81 -12.16 9.62 11.70
CA THR A 81 -11.52 10.41 12.77
C THR A 81 -10.01 10.55 12.62
N ILE A 82 -9.41 9.84 11.66
CA ILE A 82 -7.96 9.81 11.45
C ILE A 82 -7.70 9.81 9.94
N THR A 83 -7.13 10.88 9.40
CA THR A 83 -6.89 11.00 7.95
C THR A 83 -5.41 10.98 7.58
N ASP A 84 -4.54 10.91 8.58
CA ASP A 84 -3.10 11.14 8.46
C ASP A 84 -2.25 10.08 9.17
N CYS A 85 -2.75 8.83 9.30
CA CYS A 85 -1.97 7.71 9.83
C CYS A 85 -1.03 7.18 8.75
N MET A 86 0.26 7.53 8.86
CA MET A 86 1.28 7.16 7.88
C MET A 86 2.20 6.08 8.44
N MET A 87 2.61 5.13 7.59
CA MET A 87 3.52 4.04 7.92
C MET A 87 4.81 4.58 8.54
N GLU A 88 5.21 4.02 9.70
CA GLU A 88 6.48 4.29 10.38
C GLU A 88 7.41 3.07 10.38
N SER A 89 6.84 1.89 10.14
CA SER A 89 7.58 0.65 9.96
C SER A 89 6.72 -0.35 9.20
N GLY A 90 7.33 -1.22 8.41
CA GLY A 90 6.58 -2.23 7.68
C GLY A 90 7.24 -2.67 6.39
N THR A 91 6.57 -3.59 5.73
CA THR A 91 7.00 -4.20 4.47
C THR A 91 5.82 -4.40 3.56
N LEU A 92 6.04 -4.23 2.26
CA LEU A 92 5.13 -4.55 1.19
C LEU A 92 5.84 -5.48 0.21
N THR A 93 5.27 -6.65 -0.05
CA THR A 93 5.85 -7.64 -0.96
C THR A 93 4.93 -7.88 -2.14
N LEU A 94 5.40 -7.61 -3.36
CA LEU A 94 4.73 -8.04 -4.58
C LEU A 94 5.10 -9.49 -4.84
N THR A 95 4.14 -10.40 -4.77
CA THR A 95 4.35 -11.82 -5.08
C THR A 95 4.14 -12.10 -6.57
N GLN A 96 3.34 -11.28 -7.25
CA GLN A 96 3.11 -11.39 -8.68
C GLN A 96 2.86 -10.02 -9.31
N VAL A 97 3.48 -9.79 -10.47
CA VAL A 97 3.21 -8.67 -11.36
C VAL A 97 2.92 -9.26 -12.74
N ASN A 98 1.72 -9.06 -13.26
CA ASN A 98 1.32 -9.49 -14.59
C ASN A 98 1.10 -8.27 -15.47
N SER A 99 2.11 -7.92 -16.28
CA SER A 99 2.06 -6.75 -17.16
C SER A 99 1.13 -6.92 -18.36
N THR A 100 0.79 -8.15 -18.75
CA THR A 100 -0.14 -8.42 -19.84
C THR A 100 -1.60 -8.25 -19.41
N ALA A 101 -1.95 -8.78 -18.23
CA ALA A 101 -3.29 -8.64 -17.66
C ALA A 101 -3.45 -7.35 -16.82
N MET A 102 -2.37 -6.61 -16.62
CA MET A 102 -2.27 -5.42 -15.76
C MET A 102 -2.79 -5.70 -14.34
N THR A 103 -2.28 -6.76 -13.71
CA THR A 103 -2.65 -7.12 -12.33
C THR A 103 -1.45 -7.29 -11.42
N VAL A 104 -1.65 -7.02 -10.13
CA VAL A 104 -0.66 -7.23 -9.06
C VAL A 104 -1.25 -8.03 -7.90
N SER A 105 -0.41 -8.86 -7.28
CA SER A 105 -0.72 -9.61 -6.06
C SER A 105 0.44 -9.47 -5.08
N GLY A 106 0.14 -9.56 -3.79
CA GLY A 106 1.16 -9.37 -2.77
C GLY A 106 0.63 -9.45 -1.35
N THR A 107 1.55 -9.19 -0.43
CA THR A 107 1.31 -9.19 1.02
C THR A 107 1.89 -7.93 1.65
N PHE A 108 1.33 -7.50 2.78
CA PHE A 108 1.83 -6.34 3.50
C PHE A 108 1.59 -6.45 5.00
N SER A 109 2.42 -5.73 5.76
CA SER A 109 2.27 -5.54 7.20
C SER A 109 2.96 -4.25 7.58
N PHE A 110 2.33 -3.42 8.38
CA PHE A 110 2.91 -2.16 8.82
C PHE A 110 2.29 -1.62 10.11
N THR A 111 3.02 -0.74 10.77
CA THR A 111 2.51 0.14 11.81
C THR A 111 2.42 1.55 11.25
N CYS A 112 1.33 2.26 11.52
CA CYS A 112 1.22 3.68 11.20
C CYS A 112 0.96 4.51 12.45
N ARG A 113 1.28 5.79 12.38
CA ARG A 113 0.98 6.79 13.41
C ARG A 113 0.38 8.03 12.76
N SER A 114 -0.62 8.62 13.42
CA SER A 114 -1.18 9.90 13.02
C SER A 114 -0.17 11.02 13.27
N PHE A 115 0.02 11.87 12.25
CA PHE A 115 0.89 13.05 12.37
C PHE A 115 0.29 14.12 13.31
N SER A 116 -1.02 14.35 13.23
CA SER A 116 -1.75 15.32 14.05
C SER A 116 -1.98 14.85 15.48
N ASN A 117 -2.01 13.54 15.72
CA ASN A 117 -2.11 12.98 17.06
C ASN A 117 -1.19 11.74 17.22
N PRO A 118 0.07 11.94 17.64
CA PRO A 118 1.05 10.86 17.78
C PRO A 118 0.70 9.76 18.79
N SER A 119 -0.35 9.95 19.60
CA SER A 119 -0.88 8.89 20.49
C SER A 119 -1.78 7.90 19.75
N LEU A 120 -2.25 8.24 18.54
CA LEU A 120 -3.03 7.36 17.68
C LEU A 120 -2.10 6.63 16.73
N ALA A 121 -1.88 5.35 17.03
CA ALA A 121 -1.15 4.42 16.20
C ALA A 121 -2.03 3.20 15.89
N HIS A 122 -1.84 2.64 14.71
CA HIS A 122 -2.55 1.45 14.25
C HIS A 122 -1.57 0.41 13.74
N VAL A 123 -1.93 -0.86 13.93
CA VAL A 123 -1.14 -2.00 13.48
C VAL A 123 -1.94 -2.76 12.43
N VAL A 124 -1.37 -2.85 11.22
CA VAL A 124 -1.91 -3.62 10.12
C VAL A 124 -1.03 -4.85 9.89
N THR A 125 -1.62 -6.03 10.01
CA THR A 125 -0.92 -7.32 9.86
C THR A 125 -1.69 -8.23 8.91
N ASN A 126 -1.04 -9.32 8.47
CA ASN A 126 -1.65 -10.34 7.62
C ASN A 126 -2.34 -9.76 6.36
N GLY A 127 -1.79 -8.66 5.83
CA GLY A 127 -2.30 -8.00 4.65
C GLY A 127 -2.03 -8.84 3.42
N VAL A 128 -3.05 -9.07 2.60
CA VAL A 128 -2.98 -9.82 1.34
C VAL A 128 -3.85 -9.11 0.31
N PHE A 129 -3.31 -8.92 -0.89
CA PHE A 129 -4.08 -8.51 -2.06
C PHE A 129 -3.81 -9.46 -3.23
N THR A 130 -4.86 -9.78 -3.99
CA THR A 130 -4.80 -10.78 -5.05
C THR A 130 -5.44 -10.27 -6.32
N ASN A 131 -4.67 -10.30 -7.41
CA ASN A 131 -5.06 -9.93 -8.76
C ASN A 131 -5.76 -8.56 -8.82
N ILE A 132 -5.21 -7.57 -8.12
CA ILE A 132 -5.73 -6.19 -8.19
C ILE A 132 -5.40 -5.64 -9.58
N PRO A 133 -6.40 -5.27 -10.39
CA PRO A 133 -6.15 -4.62 -11.66
C PRO A 133 -5.61 -3.21 -11.41
N TYR A 134 -4.61 -2.80 -12.19
CA TYR A 134 -4.11 -1.44 -12.23
C TYR A 134 -4.33 -0.84 -13.62
N ASN A 135 -4.37 0.50 -13.68
CA ASN A 135 -4.41 1.26 -14.92
C ASN A 135 -3.23 2.22 -15.05
#